data_AF-A0A6G9YBQ3-F1
#
_entry.id   AF-A0A6G9YBQ3-F1
#
_cell.length_a   1.000
_cell.length_b   1.000
_cell.length_c   1.000
_cell.angle_alpha   90.00
_cell.angle_beta   90.00
_cell.angle_gamma   90.00
#
_symmetry.space_group_name_H-M   'P 1'
#
loop_
_entity.id
_entity.type
_entity.pdbx_description
1 polymer ?
#
loop_
_entity_poly.entity_id
_entity_poly.type
_entity_poly.pdbx_seq_one_letter_code
_entity_poly.pdbx_strand_id
1 'polypeptide(L)'
;MVIRVRRELRGKLHSDQTVLFVVRSPDAERLAAGMAAARAAVYEMDGPSYVSEPIPIPDGRLVMVDFGDVPPQLRLELPEVVSAALTSAGIEDASIEPAPRMGERFAALNRFMPVTRAWLRGLDPPGRPRVLARPPESLISAGRQWLRDEYQDGDELLTLAISAEIPLIWDQFTPIVGALLGSRAPLPHPTPVLTTDFRTRAASAEFGTLFGFGVLLTAGGANWSTADLAPRMLRQRDLIRANTEHLAWAAIGIDPLDRDLLIPQTQATEIADPATAAWYRLFSPEQLDALGGPPPGAVELPGGRVESTVGEPGASA
;
A
#
# COMPACT_ATOMS: atom_id res chain seq x y z
N MET A 1 -10.69 33.19 -14.92
CA MET A 1 -10.04 31.90 -14.61
C MET A 1 -10.94 30.79 -15.14
N VAL A 2 -10.37 29.67 -15.60
CA VAL A 2 -11.09 28.62 -16.36
C VAL A 2 -10.63 27.26 -15.85
N ILE A 3 -11.58 26.35 -15.60
CA ILE A 3 -11.28 24.93 -15.33
C ILE A 3 -10.69 24.32 -16.59
N ARG A 4 -9.44 23.85 -16.48
CA ARG A 4 -8.66 23.33 -17.61
C ARG A 4 -8.64 21.81 -17.60
N VAL A 5 -9.16 21.20 -18.67
CA VAL A 5 -9.08 19.76 -18.89
C VAL A 5 -7.92 19.44 -19.81
N ARG A 6 -6.98 18.60 -19.35
CA ARG A 6 -5.86 18.14 -20.17
C ARG A 6 -6.33 17.21 -21.29
N ARG A 7 -5.75 17.38 -22.48
CA ARG A 7 -6.14 16.61 -23.68
C ARG A 7 -5.89 15.11 -23.49
N GLU A 8 -4.85 14.77 -22.76
CA GLU A 8 -4.42 13.40 -22.46
C GLU A 8 -5.51 12.61 -21.71
N LEU A 9 -6.28 13.29 -20.84
CA LEU A 9 -7.40 12.66 -20.13
C LEU A 9 -8.48 12.18 -21.08
N ARG A 10 -8.79 12.95 -22.13
CA ARG A 10 -9.78 12.54 -23.14
C ARG A 10 -9.33 11.30 -23.92
N GLY A 11 -8.03 11.17 -24.18
CA GLY A 11 -7.47 9.96 -24.77
C GLY A 11 -7.68 8.74 -23.88
N LYS A 12 -7.45 8.89 -22.57
CA LYS A 12 -7.66 7.83 -21.57
C LYS A 12 -9.11 7.39 -21.45
N LEU A 13 -10.05 8.33 -21.50
CA LEU A 13 -11.48 8.02 -21.46
C LEU A 13 -11.96 7.20 -22.67
N HIS A 14 -11.26 7.26 -23.81
CA HIS A 14 -11.57 6.42 -24.96
C HIS A 14 -11.07 4.98 -24.80
N SER A 15 -9.91 4.78 -24.16
CA SER A 15 -9.17 3.51 -24.20
C SER A 15 -9.25 2.69 -22.92
N ASP A 16 -9.40 3.33 -21.77
CA ASP A 16 -9.24 2.70 -20.46
C ASP A 16 -10.63 2.49 -19.82
N GLN A 17 -10.89 1.31 -19.27
CA GLN A 17 -12.13 1.02 -18.52
C GLN A 17 -12.10 1.69 -17.15
N THR A 18 -10.95 1.72 -16.49
CA THR A 18 -10.74 2.44 -15.24
C THR A 18 -9.88 3.67 -15.52
N VAL A 19 -10.40 4.85 -15.18
CA VAL A 19 -9.71 6.13 -15.34
C VAL A 19 -9.36 6.71 -13.99
N LEU A 20 -8.08 7.04 -13.81
CA LEU A 20 -7.57 7.77 -12.68
C LEU A 20 -7.23 9.19 -13.13
N PHE A 21 -7.78 10.18 -12.44
CA PHE A 21 -7.51 11.59 -12.72
C PHE A 21 -7.31 12.39 -11.44
N VAL A 22 -6.52 13.44 -11.56
CA VAL A 22 -6.23 14.37 -10.49
C VAL A 22 -6.92 15.69 -10.79
N VAL A 23 -7.54 16.26 -9.77
CA VAL A 23 -8.03 17.64 -9.78
C VAL A 23 -7.17 18.47 -8.85
N ARG A 24 -6.57 19.54 -9.38
CA ARG A 24 -5.78 20.51 -8.62
C ARG A 24 -6.45 21.86 -8.65
N SER A 25 -6.45 22.58 -7.54
CA SER A 25 -6.95 23.95 -7.46
C SER A 25 -6.14 24.74 -6.43
N PRO A 26 -5.89 26.04 -6.64
CA PRO A 26 -5.32 26.90 -5.60
C PRO A 26 -6.25 27.04 -4.38
N ASP A 27 -7.56 26.79 -4.53
CA ASP A 27 -8.53 26.80 -3.43
C ASP A 27 -8.68 25.39 -2.84
N ALA A 28 -7.69 24.98 -2.04
CA ALA A 28 -7.65 23.63 -1.45
C ALA A 28 -8.83 23.34 -0.49
N GLU A 29 -9.34 24.38 0.19
CA GLU A 29 -10.46 24.25 1.13
C GLU A 29 -11.76 23.93 0.38
N ARG A 30 -12.09 24.68 -0.68
CA ARG A 30 -13.30 24.42 -1.47
C ARG A 30 -13.17 23.18 -2.35
N LEU A 31 -11.95 22.82 -2.77
CA LEU A 31 -11.71 21.65 -3.61
C LEU A 31 -12.26 20.36 -2.98
N ALA A 32 -12.18 20.21 -1.66
CA ALA A 32 -12.72 19.04 -0.97
C ALA A 32 -14.24 18.89 -1.18
N ALA A 33 -14.99 19.97 -0.95
CA ALA A 33 -16.45 19.99 -1.13
C ALA A 33 -16.84 19.88 -2.62
N GLY A 34 -16.12 20.59 -3.50
CA GLY A 34 -16.33 20.52 -4.94
C GLY A 34 -16.11 19.11 -5.49
N MET A 35 -15.10 18.39 -5.00
CA MET A 35 -14.86 17.00 -5.42
C MET A 35 -15.86 16.01 -4.85
N ALA A 36 -16.40 16.26 -3.65
CA ALA A 36 -17.51 15.46 -3.13
C ALA A 36 -18.78 15.62 -3.99
N ALA A 37 -19.09 16.84 -4.42
CA ALA A 37 -20.18 17.13 -5.36
C ALA A 37 -19.93 16.53 -6.74
N ALA A 38 -18.70 16.64 -7.26
CA ALA A 38 -18.31 16.04 -8.53
C ALA A 38 -18.45 14.52 -8.50
N ARG A 39 -18.03 13.86 -7.41
CA ARG A 39 -18.24 12.42 -7.23
C ARG A 39 -19.72 12.04 -7.30
N ALA A 40 -20.59 12.76 -6.59
CA ALA A 40 -22.03 12.52 -6.64
C ALA A 40 -22.57 12.67 -8.08
N ALA A 41 -22.18 13.73 -8.78
CA ALA A 41 -22.60 13.96 -10.17
C ALA A 41 -22.10 12.85 -11.13
N VAL A 42 -20.90 12.31 -10.92
CA VAL A 42 -20.37 11.19 -11.71
C VAL A 42 -21.12 9.89 -11.41
N TYR A 43 -21.58 9.67 -10.17
CA TYR A 43 -22.44 8.53 -9.86
C TYR A 43 -23.80 8.56 -10.55
N GLU A 44 -24.33 9.76 -10.80
CA GLU A 44 -25.59 9.95 -11.53
C GLU A 44 -25.40 9.81 -13.06
N MET A 45 -24.17 9.69 -13.56
CA MET A 45 -23.95 9.32 -14.95
C MET A 45 -24.43 7.88 -15.16
N ASP A 46 -25.18 7.62 -16.22
CA ASP A 46 -25.53 6.26 -16.62
C ASP A 46 -24.25 5.50 -17.01
N GLY A 47 -23.71 4.71 -16.08
CA GLY A 47 -22.65 3.79 -16.43
C GLY A 47 -21.62 3.36 -15.38
N PRO A 48 -20.99 4.28 -14.62
CA PRO A 48 -19.85 3.91 -13.79
C PRO A 48 -20.20 2.78 -12.81
N SER A 49 -19.42 1.70 -12.83
CA SER A 49 -19.55 0.59 -11.88
C SER A 49 -19.05 1.01 -10.50
N TYR A 50 -18.12 1.98 -10.44
CA TYR A 50 -17.54 2.47 -9.21
C TYR A 50 -16.92 3.86 -9.36
N VAL A 51 -17.07 4.71 -8.33
CA VAL A 51 -16.36 5.99 -8.19
C VAL A 51 -15.78 6.10 -6.79
N SER A 52 -14.45 6.18 -6.68
CA SER A 52 -13.78 6.28 -5.39
C SER A 52 -14.17 7.57 -4.66
N GLU A 53 -14.09 7.55 -3.33
CA GLU A 53 -13.99 8.81 -2.58
C GLU A 53 -12.77 9.61 -3.09
N PRO A 54 -12.81 10.96 -3.09
CA PRO A 54 -11.67 11.77 -3.51
C PRO A 54 -10.49 11.64 -2.53
N ILE A 55 -9.44 10.95 -2.97
CA ILE A 55 -8.24 10.69 -2.18
C ILE A 55 -7.42 11.99 -2.13
N PRO A 56 -7.10 12.53 -0.93
CA PRO A 56 -6.20 13.67 -0.82
C PRO A 56 -4.82 13.31 -1.37
N ILE A 57 -4.19 14.25 -2.08
CA ILE A 57 -2.77 14.17 -2.49
C ILE A 57 -2.12 15.54 -2.23
N PRO A 58 -0.77 15.68 -2.23
CA PRO A 58 -0.10 16.91 -1.81
C PRO A 58 -0.58 18.21 -2.47
N ASP A 59 -1.06 18.14 -3.71
CA ASP A 59 -1.45 19.30 -4.52
C ASP A 59 -2.86 19.19 -5.12
N GLY A 60 -3.72 18.30 -4.59
CA GLY A 60 -5.05 18.13 -5.12
C GLY A 60 -5.82 16.92 -4.59
N ARG A 61 -6.66 16.37 -5.45
CA ARG A 61 -7.50 15.20 -5.17
C ARG A 61 -7.41 14.21 -6.32
N LEU A 62 -7.11 12.95 -6.00
CA LEU A 62 -7.15 11.83 -6.94
C LEU A 62 -8.53 11.17 -6.88
N VAL A 63 -9.11 10.89 -8.04
CA VAL A 63 -10.34 10.11 -8.18
C VAL A 63 -10.12 8.97 -9.16
N MET A 64 -10.69 7.82 -8.81
CA MET A 64 -10.76 6.65 -9.65
C MET A 64 -12.21 6.41 -10.06
N VAL A 65 -12.46 6.31 -11.37
CA VAL A 65 -13.75 5.93 -11.94
C VAL A 65 -13.55 4.64 -12.72
N ASP A 66 -14.27 3.59 -12.32
CA ASP A 66 -14.40 2.39 -13.11
C ASP A 66 -15.69 2.47 -13.93
N PHE A 67 -15.52 2.43 -15.24
CA PHE A 67 -16.61 2.47 -16.20
C PHE A 67 -17.06 1.08 -16.64
N GLY A 68 -16.38 -0.01 -16.24
CA GLY A 68 -16.74 -1.37 -16.67
C GLY A 68 -16.99 -1.47 -18.19
N ASP A 69 -18.21 -1.86 -18.56
CA ASP A 69 -18.64 -2.06 -19.95
C ASP A 69 -19.30 -0.83 -20.61
N VAL A 70 -19.30 0.33 -19.95
CA VAL A 70 -19.92 1.56 -20.46
C VAL A 70 -19.31 1.96 -21.81
N PRO A 71 -20.10 2.32 -22.83
CA PRO A 71 -19.56 2.79 -24.10
C PRO A 71 -18.62 4.00 -23.96
N PRO A 72 -17.48 4.05 -24.67
CA PRO A 72 -16.53 5.16 -24.58
C PRO A 72 -17.15 6.56 -24.74
N GLN A 73 -18.21 6.69 -25.54
CA GLN A 73 -18.89 7.96 -25.79
C GLN A 73 -19.46 8.58 -24.50
N LEU A 74 -20.07 7.76 -23.63
CA LEU A 74 -20.61 8.22 -22.35
C LEU A 74 -19.49 8.57 -21.34
N ARG A 75 -18.33 7.91 -21.45
CA ARG A 75 -17.16 8.22 -20.61
C ARG A 75 -16.61 9.62 -20.89
N LEU A 76 -16.76 10.13 -22.11
CA LEU A 76 -16.24 11.44 -22.53
C LEU A 76 -16.94 12.62 -21.89
N GLU A 77 -18.11 12.41 -21.31
CA GLU A 77 -18.86 13.43 -20.55
C GLU A 77 -18.22 13.70 -19.18
N LEU A 78 -17.39 12.77 -18.67
CA LEU A 78 -16.78 12.86 -17.34
C LEU A 78 -16.13 14.23 -17.05
N PRO A 79 -15.28 14.81 -17.92
CA PRO A 79 -14.63 16.08 -17.61
C PRO A 79 -15.61 17.25 -17.53
N GLU A 80 -16.71 17.21 -18.29
CA GLU A 80 -17.74 18.26 -18.27
C GLU A 80 -18.58 18.18 -16.99
N VAL A 81 -18.96 16.96 -16.59
CA VAL A 81 -19.65 16.68 -15.32
C VAL A 81 -18.82 17.17 -14.12
N VAL A 82 -17.53 16.80 -14.08
CA VAL A 82 -16.62 17.24 -13.02
C VAL A 82 -16.47 18.76 -13.03
N SER A 83 -16.27 19.38 -14.20
CA SER A 83 -16.09 20.85 -14.31
C SER A 83 -17.34 21.62 -13.87
N ALA A 84 -18.53 21.15 -14.23
CA ALA A 84 -19.79 21.76 -13.82
C ALA A 84 -19.99 21.70 -12.29
N ALA A 85 -19.67 20.56 -11.67
CA ALA A 85 -19.75 20.40 -10.22
C ALA A 85 -18.75 21.30 -9.48
N LEU A 86 -17.51 21.40 -9.96
CA LEU A 86 -16.50 22.31 -9.40
C LEU A 86 -16.93 23.78 -9.51
N THR A 87 -17.46 24.19 -10.66
CA THR A 87 -17.98 25.55 -10.89
C THR A 87 -19.14 25.85 -9.94
N SER A 88 -20.06 24.90 -9.77
CA SER A 88 -21.20 25.03 -8.85
C SER A 88 -20.78 25.14 -7.39
N ALA A 89 -19.63 24.55 -7.03
CA ALA A 89 -18.99 24.71 -5.72
C ALA A 89 -18.19 26.03 -5.57
N GLY A 90 -18.22 26.91 -6.57
CA GLY A 90 -17.52 28.20 -6.55
C GLY A 90 -16.02 28.10 -6.82
N ILE A 91 -15.56 27.03 -7.48
CA ILE A 91 -14.16 26.87 -7.90
C ILE A 91 -14.02 27.43 -9.32
N GLU A 92 -13.26 28.51 -9.45
CA GLU A 92 -13.07 29.22 -10.73
C GLU A 92 -11.82 28.79 -11.50
N ASP A 93 -10.82 28.22 -10.82
CA ASP A 93 -9.59 27.69 -11.43
C ASP A 93 -9.28 26.33 -10.85
N ALA A 94 -9.16 25.37 -11.76
CA ALA A 94 -8.72 24.03 -11.46
C ALA A 94 -8.11 23.41 -12.72
N SER A 95 -7.21 22.45 -12.55
CA SER A 95 -6.79 21.55 -13.62
C SER A 95 -7.34 20.16 -13.36
N ILE A 96 -7.84 19.52 -14.42
CA ILE A 96 -8.27 18.12 -14.44
C ILE A 96 -7.32 17.38 -15.39
N GLU A 97 -6.52 16.49 -14.83
CA GLU A 97 -5.38 15.87 -15.51
C GLU A 97 -5.40 14.36 -15.28
N PRO A 98 -4.92 13.53 -16.22
CA PRO A 98 -4.73 12.11 -15.93
C PRO A 98 -3.74 11.95 -14.77
N ALA A 99 -3.97 10.96 -13.91
CA ALA A 99 -3.04 10.69 -12.81
C ALA A 99 -1.65 10.29 -13.36
N PRO A 100 -0.55 10.74 -12.73
CA PRO A 100 0.80 10.26 -13.08
C PRO A 100 0.85 8.74 -12.97
N ARG A 101 1.26 8.03 -14.02
CA ARG A 101 1.30 6.56 -14.01
C ARG A 101 2.71 6.06 -13.76
N MET A 102 2.77 4.88 -13.15
CA MET A 102 3.97 4.08 -12.94
C MET A 102 4.77 3.98 -14.25
N GLY A 103 5.95 4.59 -14.26
CA GLY A 103 6.84 4.60 -15.41
C GLY A 103 7.87 3.45 -15.43
N GLU A 104 8.71 3.43 -16.46
CA GLU A 104 9.78 2.43 -16.62
C GLU A 104 10.78 2.41 -15.43
N ARG A 105 10.87 3.51 -14.67
CA ARG A 105 11.73 3.60 -13.49
C ARG A 105 11.46 2.52 -12.45
N PHE A 106 10.24 2.01 -12.37
CA PHE A 106 9.87 0.92 -11.45
C PHE A 106 10.51 -0.43 -11.83
N ALA A 107 10.91 -0.62 -13.10
CA ALA A 107 11.67 -1.80 -13.50
C ALA A 107 13.05 -1.87 -12.83
N ALA A 108 13.58 -0.75 -12.31
CA ALA A 108 14.82 -0.74 -11.54
C ALA A 108 14.69 -1.51 -10.22
N LEU A 109 13.50 -1.53 -9.60
CA LEU A 109 13.25 -2.20 -8.34
C LEU A 109 13.52 -3.72 -8.43
N ASN A 110 13.24 -4.32 -9.60
CA ASN A 110 13.48 -5.74 -9.86
C ASN A 110 14.98 -6.14 -9.85
N ARG A 111 15.90 -5.18 -9.73
CA ARG A 111 17.35 -5.42 -9.65
C ARG A 111 17.87 -5.45 -8.22
N PHE A 112 17.04 -5.09 -7.25
CA PHE A 112 17.43 -5.01 -5.85
C PHE A 112 17.32 -6.38 -5.20
N MET A 113 18.46 -7.07 -5.15
CA MET A 113 18.60 -8.41 -4.60
C MET A 113 19.92 -8.49 -3.82
N PRO A 114 19.96 -9.27 -2.74
CA PRO A 114 18.86 -10.03 -2.13
C PRO A 114 17.86 -9.13 -1.38
N VAL A 115 16.65 -9.64 -1.11
CA VAL A 115 15.61 -8.92 -0.35
C VAL A 115 15.34 -9.58 1.00
N THR A 116 15.08 -8.76 2.00
CA THR A 116 14.52 -9.21 3.28
C THR A 116 13.05 -8.87 3.38
N ARG A 117 12.26 -9.79 3.94
CA ARG A 117 10.81 -9.66 4.08
C ARG A 117 10.37 -9.98 5.50
N ALA A 118 9.45 -9.18 6.01
CA ALA A 118 8.69 -9.48 7.21
C ALA A 118 7.20 -9.49 6.89
N TRP A 119 6.52 -10.58 7.25
CA TRP A 119 5.07 -10.73 7.15
C TRP A 119 4.49 -10.53 8.54
N LEU A 120 3.65 -9.51 8.71
CA LEU A 120 3.03 -9.17 9.98
C LEU A 120 1.51 -9.36 9.84
N ARG A 121 0.94 -10.35 10.51
CA ARG A 121 -0.51 -10.56 10.53
C ARG A 121 -1.10 -9.94 11.80
N GLY A 122 -2.02 -8.98 11.66
CA GLY A 122 -2.75 -8.43 12.80
C GLY A 122 -3.72 -9.43 13.42
N LEU A 123 -4.24 -9.14 14.62
CA LEU A 123 -5.33 -9.92 15.21
C LEU A 123 -6.62 -9.82 14.38
N ASP A 124 -7.42 -10.89 14.38
CA ASP A 124 -8.76 -10.85 13.77
C ASP A 124 -9.69 -9.96 14.63
N PRO A 125 -10.39 -8.98 14.04
CA PRO A 125 -11.36 -8.18 14.78
C PRO A 125 -12.57 -9.06 15.16
N PRO A 126 -13.06 -8.96 16.40
CA PRO A 126 -14.18 -9.75 16.85
C PRO A 126 -15.45 -9.46 16.02
N GLY A 127 -16.10 -10.52 15.53
CA GLY A 127 -17.41 -10.44 14.88
C GLY A 127 -17.46 -9.75 13.52
N ARG A 128 -16.33 -9.43 12.87
CA ARG A 128 -16.34 -8.80 11.53
C ARG A 128 -16.12 -9.82 10.41
N PRO A 129 -16.86 -9.71 9.30
CA PRO A 129 -16.56 -10.48 8.09
C PRO A 129 -15.14 -10.18 7.61
N ARG A 130 -14.38 -11.22 7.24
CA ARG A 130 -13.00 -11.11 6.69
C ARG A 130 -12.89 -10.22 5.45
N VAL A 131 -14.01 -9.95 4.78
CA VAL A 131 -14.10 -9.25 3.49
C VAL A 131 -14.01 -7.71 3.63
N LEU A 132 -14.03 -7.16 4.85
CA LEU A 132 -14.00 -5.70 5.13
C LEU A 132 -12.78 -5.30 5.97
N ALA A 133 -11.72 -6.09 5.89
CA ALA A 133 -10.55 -6.01 6.73
C ALA A 133 -9.61 -4.86 6.32
N ARG A 134 -9.27 -4.01 7.29
CA ARG A 134 -8.16 -3.06 7.20
C ARG A 134 -7.11 -3.48 8.23
N PRO A 135 -5.80 -3.27 7.98
CA PRO A 135 -4.81 -3.54 9.00
C PRO A 135 -5.10 -2.71 10.25
N PRO A 136 -4.90 -3.26 11.45
CA PRO A 136 -4.95 -2.48 12.69
C PRO A 136 -4.06 -1.24 12.60
N GLU A 137 -4.48 -0.13 13.22
CA GLU A 137 -3.72 1.13 13.19
C GLU A 137 -2.31 0.99 13.74
N SER A 138 -2.11 0.09 14.71
CA SER A 138 -0.79 -0.26 15.23
C SER A 138 0.13 -0.84 14.15
N LEU A 139 -0.38 -1.70 13.26
CA LEU A 139 0.41 -2.23 12.14
C LEU A 139 0.66 -1.19 11.05
N ILE A 140 -0.30 -0.30 10.81
CA ILE A 140 -0.07 0.85 9.90
C ILE A 140 1.07 1.72 10.46
N SER A 141 1.06 1.96 11.78
CA SER A 141 2.09 2.72 12.48
C SER A 141 3.45 2.02 12.44
N ALA A 142 3.48 0.70 12.64
CA ALA A 142 4.69 -0.10 12.52
C ALA A 142 5.30 -0.04 11.11
N GLY A 143 4.48 -0.20 10.05
CA GLY A 143 4.95 -0.06 8.68
C GLY A 143 5.42 1.36 8.33
N ARG A 144 4.77 2.39 8.89
CA ARG A 144 5.24 3.78 8.77
C ARG A 144 6.59 3.99 9.45
N GLN A 145 6.77 3.45 10.65
CA GLN A 145 8.03 3.53 11.39
C GLN A 145 9.15 2.83 10.61
N TRP A 146 8.91 1.60 10.13
CA TRP A 146 9.84 0.87 9.27
C TRP A 146 10.32 1.72 8.08
N LEU A 147 9.39 2.33 7.35
CA LEU A 147 9.73 3.16 6.20
C LEU A 147 10.54 4.40 6.60
N ARG A 148 10.27 4.99 7.77
CA ARG A 148 11.07 6.11 8.29
C ARG A 148 12.49 5.69 8.64
N ASP A 149 12.65 4.51 9.24
CA ASP A 149 13.96 3.99 9.63
C ASP A 149 14.81 3.60 8.41
N GLU A 150 14.18 3.23 7.29
CA GLU A 150 14.86 2.94 6.02
C GLU A 150 15.02 4.17 5.11
N TYR A 151 14.32 5.28 5.37
CA TYR A 151 14.43 6.51 4.58
C TYR A 151 15.81 7.16 4.73
N GLN A 152 16.41 7.65 3.64
CA GLN A 152 17.59 8.52 3.71
C GLN A 152 17.41 9.73 2.80
N ASP A 153 18.27 10.73 3.01
CA ASP A 153 18.29 11.94 2.19
C ASP A 153 18.47 11.60 0.71
N GLY A 154 17.57 12.12 -0.12
CA GLY A 154 17.51 11.85 -1.56
C GLY A 154 16.53 10.76 -1.97
N ASP A 155 15.93 10.03 -1.02
CA ASP A 155 14.83 9.12 -1.33
C ASP A 155 13.54 9.86 -1.68
N GLU A 156 12.82 9.30 -2.65
CA GLU A 156 11.41 9.56 -2.86
C GLU A 156 10.58 8.71 -1.90
N LEU A 157 9.59 9.32 -1.25
CA LEU A 157 8.52 8.62 -0.55
C LEU A 157 7.26 8.67 -1.43
N LEU A 158 6.72 7.51 -1.79
CA LEU A 158 5.55 7.41 -2.67
C LEU A 158 4.64 6.25 -2.29
N THR A 159 3.38 6.34 -2.66
CA THR A 159 2.43 5.22 -2.64
C THR A 159 1.85 5.02 -4.03
N LEU A 160 1.32 3.83 -4.27
CA LEU A 160 0.60 3.53 -5.51
C LEU A 160 -0.90 3.40 -5.26
N ALA A 161 -1.69 3.95 -6.17
CA ALA A 161 -3.13 3.67 -6.29
C ALA A 161 -3.39 3.02 -7.65
N ILE A 162 -3.56 1.69 -7.66
CA ILE A 162 -3.50 0.86 -8.87
C ILE A 162 -2.16 1.03 -9.59
N SER A 163 -2.08 2.00 -10.51
CA SER A 163 -0.87 2.32 -11.26
C SER A 163 -0.53 3.81 -11.19
N ALA A 164 -1.29 4.60 -10.42
CA ALA A 164 -0.99 6.00 -10.21
C ALA A 164 0.10 6.16 -9.15
N GLU A 165 1.13 6.93 -9.48
CA GLU A 165 2.17 7.33 -8.54
C GLU A 165 1.68 8.54 -7.73
N ILE A 166 1.68 8.41 -6.41
CA ILE A 166 1.29 9.48 -5.49
C ILE A 166 2.50 9.82 -4.62
N PRO A 167 3.14 10.98 -4.84
CA PRO A 167 4.17 11.47 -3.93
C PRO A 167 3.59 11.64 -2.53
N LEU A 168 4.35 11.21 -1.54
CA LEU A 168 4.00 11.37 -0.13
C LEU A 168 5.00 12.28 0.55
N ILE A 169 4.48 13.04 1.50
CA ILE A 169 5.27 13.61 2.58
C ILE A 169 4.83 12.97 3.88
N TRP A 170 5.72 12.90 4.86
CA TRP A 170 5.46 12.16 6.09
C TRP A 170 4.22 12.62 6.85
N ASP A 171 3.91 13.91 6.81
CA ASP A 171 2.74 14.50 7.48
C ASP A 171 1.42 14.09 6.81
N GLN A 172 1.48 13.73 5.53
CA GLN A 172 0.34 13.28 4.74
C GLN A 172 0.22 11.76 4.65
N PHE A 173 1.18 11.01 5.22
CA PHE A 173 1.17 9.55 5.18
C PHE A 173 -0.16 8.95 5.65
N THR A 174 -0.57 9.27 6.89
CA THR A 174 -1.78 8.72 7.51
C THR A 174 -3.06 9.06 6.74
N PRO A 175 -3.34 10.33 6.37
CA PRO A 175 -4.56 10.65 5.64
C PRO A 175 -4.60 10.01 4.24
N ILE A 176 -3.48 9.94 3.51
CA ILE A 176 -3.45 9.37 2.16
C ILE A 176 -3.56 7.85 2.19
N VAL A 177 -2.70 7.17 2.97
CA VAL A 177 -2.73 5.70 3.09
C VAL A 177 -4.05 5.25 3.70
N GLY A 178 -4.60 6.00 4.67
CA GLY A 178 -5.91 5.72 5.24
C GLY A 178 -7.06 5.86 4.23
N ALA A 179 -7.03 6.87 3.36
CA ALA A 179 -8.02 7.02 2.30
C ALA A 179 -7.92 5.91 1.25
N LEU A 180 -6.71 5.48 0.89
CA LEU A 180 -6.47 4.37 -0.04
C LEU A 180 -7.00 3.04 0.51
N LEU A 181 -6.63 2.70 1.74
CA LEU A 181 -7.11 1.51 2.44
C LEU A 181 -8.63 1.53 2.70
N GLY A 182 -9.21 2.72 2.84
CA GLY A 182 -10.64 2.91 3.03
C GLY A 182 -11.44 2.90 1.71
N SER A 183 -10.78 2.99 0.56
CA SER A 183 -11.46 2.99 -0.72
C SER A 183 -12.08 1.61 -0.98
N ARG A 184 -13.41 1.59 -1.14
CA ARG A 184 -14.18 0.35 -1.39
C ARG A 184 -14.10 -0.07 -2.85
N ALA A 185 -12.91 -0.04 -3.44
CA ALA A 185 -12.70 -0.61 -4.76
C ALA A 185 -13.22 -2.07 -4.75
N PRO A 186 -13.78 -2.57 -5.86
CA PRO A 186 -14.42 -3.89 -5.91
C PRO A 186 -13.52 -5.07 -5.47
N LEU A 187 -12.21 -4.84 -5.34
CA LEU A 187 -11.29 -5.74 -4.66
C LEU A 187 -10.48 -4.95 -3.61
N PRO A 188 -10.30 -5.49 -2.39
CA PRO A 188 -9.35 -4.94 -1.43
C PRO A 188 -7.95 -5.08 -2.04
N HIS A 189 -7.41 -3.98 -2.54
CA HIS A 189 -6.05 -3.93 -3.06
C HIS A 189 -5.11 -3.52 -1.92
N PRO A 190 -4.03 -4.28 -1.70
CA PRO A 190 -2.97 -3.80 -0.85
C PRO A 190 -2.48 -2.43 -1.32
N THR A 191 -2.12 -1.57 -0.37
CA THR A 191 -1.60 -0.24 -0.61
C THR A 191 -0.09 -0.27 -0.36
N PRO A 192 0.75 -0.37 -1.41
CA PRO A 192 2.20 -0.31 -1.23
C PRO A 192 2.65 1.13 -1.04
N VAL A 193 3.44 1.36 0.00
CA VAL A 193 4.18 2.59 0.22
C VAL A 193 5.67 2.27 0.15
N LEU A 194 6.41 3.08 -0.60
CA LEU A 194 7.81 2.86 -0.95
C LEU A 194 8.66 4.07 -0.57
N THR A 195 9.85 3.80 -0.03
CA THR A 195 10.98 4.74 -0.01
C THR A 195 12.09 4.22 -0.92
N THR A 196 12.56 5.02 -1.87
CA THR A 196 13.54 4.56 -2.88
C THR A 196 14.27 5.71 -3.54
N ASP A 197 15.51 5.46 -3.97
CA ASP A 197 16.26 6.32 -4.89
C ASP A 197 16.20 5.83 -6.35
N PHE A 198 15.48 4.71 -6.59
CA PHE A 198 15.41 3.96 -7.86
C PHE A 198 16.76 3.52 -8.44
N ARG A 199 17.86 3.60 -7.69
CA ARG A 199 19.22 3.35 -8.17
C ARG A 199 19.95 2.31 -7.35
N THR A 200 19.95 2.45 -6.04
CA THR A 200 20.77 1.66 -5.15
C THR A 200 19.97 0.91 -4.10
N ARG A 201 18.77 1.37 -3.76
CA ARG A 201 17.98 0.75 -2.68
C ARG A 201 16.51 1.11 -2.73
N ALA A 202 15.72 0.28 -2.09
CA ALA A 202 14.32 0.52 -1.82
C ALA A 202 13.88 -0.22 -0.56
N ALA A 203 12.92 0.36 0.16
CA ALA A 203 12.14 -0.32 1.18
C ALA A 203 10.65 -0.06 0.96
N SER A 204 9.83 -1.07 1.17
CA SER A 204 8.37 -0.98 1.04
C SER A 204 7.67 -1.42 2.31
N ALA A 205 6.49 -0.84 2.55
CA ALA A 205 5.47 -1.35 3.44
C ALA A 205 4.17 -1.48 2.65
N GLU A 206 3.69 -2.70 2.49
CA GLU A 206 2.45 -3.00 1.79
C GLU A 206 1.34 -3.26 2.82
N PHE A 207 0.35 -2.38 2.86
CA PHE A 207 -0.74 -2.42 3.82
C PHE A 207 -1.97 -3.11 3.24
N GLY A 208 -2.64 -3.96 4.00
CA GLY A 208 -3.86 -4.64 3.54
C GLY A 208 -3.59 -5.99 2.89
N THR A 209 -2.40 -6.56 3.12
CA THR A 209 -2.07 -7.94 2.74
C THR A 209 -2.75 -8.95 3.67
N LEU A 210 -2.54 -10.26 3.49
CA LEU A 210 -3.03 -11.32 4.40
C LEU A 210 -4.53 -11.21 4.72
N PHE A 211 -5.35 -11.16 3.67
CA PHE A 211 -6.80 -10.95 3.75
C PHE A 211 -7.20 -9.59 4.37
N GLY A 212 -6.43 -8.54 4.11
CA GLY A 212 -6.71 -7.17 4.55
C GLY A 212 -6.23 -6.83 5.97
N PHE A 213 -5.63 -7.77 6.69
CA PHE A 213 -5.18 -7.58 8.08
C PHE A 213 -3.67 -7.50 8.25
N GLY A 214 -2.94 -7.68 7.15
CA GLY A 214 -1.50 -7.79 7.13
C GLY A 214 -0.79 -6.52 6.74
N VAL A 215 0.48 -6.48 7.14
CA VAL A 215 1.49 -5.60 6.58
C VAL A 215 2.67 -6.46 6.14
N LEU A 216 3.13 -6.24 4.91
CA LEU A 216 4.41 -6.78 4.45
C LEU A 216 5.46 -5.67 4.49
N LEU A 217 6.60 -5.93 5.12
CA LEU A 217 7.75 -5.02 5.11
C LEU A 217 8.85 -5.64 4.25
N THR A 218 9.36 -4.89 3.28
CA THR A 218 10.44 -5.36 2.42
C THR A 218 11.56 -4.34 2.37
N ALA A 219 12.81 -4.79 2.26
CA ALA A 219 13.93 -3.96 1.87
C ALA A 219 14.87 -4.74 0.95
N GLY A 220 15.42 -4.02 -0.04
CA GLY A 220 16.41 -4.55 -0.96
C GLY A 220 17.31 -3.43 -1.47
N GLY A 221 18.47 -3.81 -2.01
CA GLY A 221 19.36 -2.88 -2.67
C GLY A 221 20.25 -3.54 -3.70
N ALA A 222 20.81 -2.70 -4.56
CA ALA A 222 21.75 -3.11 -5.58
C ALA A 222 23.05 -3.55 -4.91
N ASN A 223 23.48 -4.78 -5.21
CA ASN A 223 24.73 -5.37 -4.71
C ASN A 223 24.80 -5.53 -3.19
N TRP A 224 23.66 -5.63 -2.51
CA TRP A 224 23.66 -5.96 -1.09
C TRP A 224 24.18 -7.39 -0.88
N SER A 225 24.93 -7.56 0.19
CA SER A 225 25.33 -8.86 0.72
C SER A 225 24.35 -9.33 1.80
N THR A 226 24.49 -10.57 2.26
CA THR A 226 23.76 -11.06 3.43
C THR A 226 24.08 -10.26 4.70
N ALA A 227 25.30 -9.72 4.82
CA ALA A 227 25.69 -8.85 5.92
C ALA A 227 24.94 -7.50 5.90
N ASP A 228 24.55 -7.00 4.72
CA ASP A 228 23.74 -5.79 4.59
C ASP A 228 22.27 -6.02 4.96
N LEU A 229 21.78 -7.26 4.81
CA LEU A 229 20.44 -7.66 5.22
C LEU A 229 20.31 -7.86 6.72
N ALA A 230 21.36 -8.33 7.39
CA ALA A 230 21.28 -8.69 8.80
C ALA A 230 20.77 -7.57 9.73
N PRO A 231 21.28 -6.31 9.64
CA PRO A 231 20.75 -5.21 10.43
C PRO A 231 19.26 -4.91 10.18
N ARG A 232 18.77 -5.15 8.97
CA ARG A 232 17.37 -4.92 8.58
C ARG A 232 16.45 -5.98 9.13
N MET A 233 16.85 -7.24 9.03
CA MET A 233 16.15 -8.37 9.65
C MET A 233 16.05 -8.19 11.16
N LEU A 234 17.13 -7.74 11.81
CA LEU A 234 17.12 -7.42 13.24
C LEU A 234 16.14 -6.28 13.57
N ARG A 235 16.13 -5.19 12.80
CA ARG A 235 15.15 -4.10 12.97
C ARG A 235 13.71 -4.57 12.78
N GLN A 236 13.45 -5.41 11.77
CA GLN A 236 12.13 -6.02 11.58
C GLN A 236 11.73 -6.87 12.79
N ARG A 237 12.65 -7.65 13.35
CA ARG A 237 12.39 -8.44 14.56
C ARG A 237 12.05 -7.56 15.75
N ASP A 238 12.82 -6.50 15.95
CA ASP A 238 12.60 -5.56 17.06
C ASP A 238 11.26 -4.84 16.91
N LEU A 239 10.88 -4.48 15.68
CA LEU A 239 9.56 -3.93 15.35
C LEU A 239 8.43 -4.92 15.65
N ILE A 240 8.60 -6.21 15.30
CA ILE A 240 7.63 -7.26 15.61
C ILE A 240 7.49 -7.41 17.13
N ARG A 241 8.60 -7.49 17.87
CA ARG A 241 8.61 -7.61 19.33
C ARG A 241 7.90 -6.44 20.01
N ALA A 242 8.09 -5.23 19.51
CA ALA A 242 7.42 -4.03 20.00
C ALA A 242 5.90 -4.03 19.76
N ASN A 243 5.39 -4.89 18.86
CA ASN A 243 3.99 -4.95 18.46
C ASN A 243 3.33 -6.32 18.70
N THR A 244 3.92 -7.17 19.56
CA THR A 244 3.47 -8.56 19.78
C THR A 244 2.01 -8.68 20.20
N GLU A 245 1.51 -7.74 21.01
CA GLU A 245 0.12 -7.71 21.47
C GLU A 245 -0.90 -7.42 20.36
N HIS A 246 -0.46 -6.91 19.21
CA HIS A 246 -1.32 -6.56 18.08
C HIS A 246 -1.25 -7.58 16.94
N LEU A 247 -0.36 -8.56 17.04
CA LEU A 247 -0.08 -9.54 15.98
C LEU A 247 -0.78 -10.86 16.28
N ALA A 248 -1.40 -11.50 15.28
CA ALA A 248 -1.77 -12.91 15.38
C ALA A 248 -0.54 -13.80 15.23
N TRP A 249 0.31 -13.52 14.23
CA TRP A 249 1.61 -14.15 14.01
C TRP A 249 2.48 -13.21 13.17
N ALA A 250 3.78 -13.47 13.14
CA ALA A 250 4.68 -12.81 12.20
C ALA A 250 5.85 -13.72 11.81
N ALA A 251 6.48 -13.43 10.67
CA ALA A 251 7.66 -14.15 10.20
C ALA A 251 8.62 -13.20 9.49
N ILE A 252 9.92 -13.51 9.54
CA ILE A 252 10.97 -12.82 8.79
C ILE A 252 11.79 -13.83 8.01
N GLY A 253 12.04 -13.52 6.75
CA GLY A 253 12.85 -14.35 5.87
C GLY A 253 13.66 -13.52 4.87
N ILE A 254 14.48 -14.24 4.13
CA ILE A 254 15.15 -13.74 2.94
C ILE A 254 14.54 -14.49 1.78
N ASP A 255 14.14 -13.76 0.76
CA ASP A 255 13.79 -14.38 -0.52
C ASP A 255 14.93 -14.11 -1.51
N PRO A 256 15.78 -15.10 -1.79
CA PRO A 256 16.90 -14.92 -2.71
C PRO A 256 16.47 -14.92 -4.18
N LEU A 257 15.23 -15.28 -4.50
CA LEU A 257 14.75 -15.41 -5.88
C LEU A 257 13.65 -14.42 -6.25
N ASP A 258 12.87 -13.95 -5.27
CA ASP A 258 11.80 -13.02 -5.51
C ASP A 258 12.31 -11.57 -5.55
N ARG A 259 12.14 -10.98 -6.74
CA ARG A 259 12.59 -9.64 -7.11
C ARG A 259 11.52 -8.58 -6.89
N ASP A 260 10.29 -9.00 -6.59
CA ASP A 260 9.17 -8.09 -6.49
C ASP A 260 9.14 -7.42 -5.12
N LEU A 261 9.49 -6.13 -5.10
CA LEU A 261 9.45 -5.28 -3.92
C LEU A 261 8.06 -4.69 -3.65
N LEU A 262 7.14 -4.75 -4.63
CA LEU A 262 5.85 -4.05 -4.58
C LEU A 262 4.65 -4.99 -4.54
N ILE A 263 4.77 -6.21 -5.08
CA ILE A 263 3.71 -7.21 -5.14
C ILE A 263 4.33 -8.58 -4.87
N PRO A 264 4.50 -9.02 -3.61
CA PRO A 264 4.98 -10.38 -3.37
C PRO A 264 3.93 -11.38 -3.89
N GLN A 265 4.24 -12.05 -4.99
CA GLN A 265 3.35 -13.09 -5.48
C GLN A 265 3.37 -14.25 -4.47
N THR A 266 2.20 -14.56 -3.90
CA THR A 266 1.78 -15.90 -3.45
C THR A 266 2.36 -16.53 -2.17
N GLN A 267 3.44 -16.05 -1.55
CA GLN A 267 4.00 -16.74 -0.36
C GLN A 267 3.27 -16.52 0.97
N ALA A 268 2.32 -15.58 1.03
CA ALA A 268 1.70 -15.16 2.28
C ALA A 268 0.87 -16.28 2.97
N THR A 269 0.35 -17.24 2.19
CA THR A 269 -0.33 -18.44 2.69
C THR A 269 0.64 -19.54 3.10
N GLU A 270 1.76 -19.69 2.41
CA GLU A 270 2.80 -20.67 2.74
C GLU A 270 3.56 -20.28 4.00
N ILE A 271 3.85 -18.99 4.20
CA ILE A 271 4.58 -18.51 5.38
C ILE A 271 3.75 -18.62 6.67
N ALA A 272 2.41 -18.66 6.53
CA ALA A 272 1.49 -18.91 7.63
C ALA A 272 1.59 -20.37 8.13
N ASP A 273 2.09 -21.30 7.31
CA ASP A 273 2.46 -22.64 7.76
C ASP A 273 3.68 -22.53 8.69
N PRO A 274 3.59 -22.99 9.95
CA PRO A 274 4.72 -22.97 10.87
C PRO A 274 5.90 -23.85 10.42
N ALA A 275 5.68 -24.80 9.50
CA ALA A 275 6.73 -25.67 8.94
C ALA A 275 7.59 -24.97 7.87
N THR A 276 7.13 -23.86 7.29
CA THR A 276 7.88 -23.12 6.28
C THR A 276 9.13 -22.50 6.91
N ALA A 277 10.27 -22.56 6.22
CA ALA A 277 11.52 -22.00 6.74
C ALA A 277 11.43 -20.47 6.86
N ALA A 278 11.82 -19.94 8.02
CA ALA A 278 11.94 -18.50 8.28
C ALA A 278 13.03 -18.29 9.32
N TRP A 279 13.80 -17.20 9.18
CA TRP A 279 14.86 -16.87 10.13
C TRP A 279 14.28 -16.53 11.50
N TYR A 280 13.15 -15.81 11.54
CA TYR A 280 12.45 -15.46 12.77
C TYR A 280 10.95 -15.69 12.63
N ARG A 281 10.31 -16.18 13.70
CA ARG A 281 8.86 -16.37 13.79
C ARG A 281 8.33 -15.90 15.13
N LEU A 282 7.16 -15.27 15.10
CA LEU A 282 6.26 -15.07 16.23
C LEU A 282 5.02 -15.93 15.99
N PHE A 283 4.79 -16.94 16.83
CA PHE A 283 3.73 -17.91 16.62
C PHE A 283 2.37 -17.42 17.11
N SER A 284 1.30 -17.88 16.44
CA SER A 284 -0.05 -17.88 17.00
C SER A 284 -0.25 -19.09 17.93
N PRO A 285 -1.25 -19.07 18.83
CA PRO A 285 -1.60 -20.24 19.65
C PRO A 285 -1.89 -21.48 18.80
N GLU A 286 -2.63 -21.34 17.70
CA GLU A 286 -2.99 -22.45 16.82
C GLU A 286 -1.77 -23.06 16.13
N GLN A 287 -0.78 -22.24 15.78
CA GLN A 287 0.49 -22.73 15.23
C GLN A 287 1.28 -23.54 16.26
N LEU A 288 1.28 -23.12 17.53
CA LEU A 288 1.94 -23.87 18.61
C LEU A 288 1.21 -25.19 18.88
N ASP A 289 -0.12 -25.18 18.91
CA ASP A 289 -0.93 -26.39 19.08
C ASP A 289 -0.67 -27.39 17.94
N ALA A 290 -0.60 -26.90 16.70
CA ALA A 290 -0.28 -27.72 15.53
C ALA A 290 1.14 -28.33 15.59
N LEU A 291 2.10 -27.62 16.19
CA LEU A 291 3.46 -28.12 16.44
C LEU A 291 3.57 -29.05 17.67
N GLY A 292 2.51 -29.17 18.48
CA GLY A 292 2.55 -29.87 19.76
C GLY A 292 3.29 -29.10 20.87
N GLY A 293 3.45 -27.78 20.73
CA GLY A 293 4.08 -26.89 21.70
C GLY A 293 5.18 -26.00 21.09
N PRO A 294 5.88 -25.22 21.94
CA PRO A 294 7.00 -24.38 21.52
C PRO A 294 8.13 -25.21 20.88
N PRO A 295 8.66 -24.81 19.72
CA PRO A 295 9.80 -25.51 19.11
C PRO A 295 11.07 -25.34 19.97
N PRO A 296 12.06 -26.24 19.85
CA PRO A 296 13.31 -26.14 20.60
C PRO A 296 14.01 -24.79 20.40
N GLY A 297 14.46 -24.17 21.50
CA GLY A 297 15.12 -22.86 21.48
C GLY A 297 14.18 -21.67 21.32
N ALA A 298 12.86 -21.89 21.31
CA ALA A 298 11.89 -20.81 21.35
C ALA A 298 11.97 -20.03 22.67
N VAL A 299 11.59 -18.75 22.61
CA VAL A 299 11.60 -17.82 23.75
C VAL A 299 10.17 -17.37 24.02
N GLU A 300 9.77 -17.43 25.28
CA GLU A 300 8.52 -16.85 25.75
C GLU A 300 8.67 -15.33 25.92
N LEU A 301 7.69 -14.61 25.40
CA LEU A 301 7.54 -13.17 25.47
C LEU A 301 6.37 -12.80 26.40
N PRO A 302 6.28 -11.53 26.84
CA PRO A 302 5.11 -11.06 27.59
C PRO A 302 3.78 -11.38 26.89
N GLY A 303 2.76 -11.68 27.68
CA GLY A 303 1.43 -12.02 27.17
C GLY A 303 1.30 -13.46 26.63
N GLY A 304 2.23 -14.36 26.97
CA GLY A 304 2.18 -15.77 26.56
C GLY A 304 2.52 -15.98 25.08
N ARG A 305 3.22 -15.02 24.48
CA ARG A 305 3.64 -15.10 23.08
C ARG A 305 4.93 -15.90 22.98
N VAL A 306 5.11 -16.63 21.88
CA VAL A 306 6.29 -17.45 21.67
C VAL A 306 6.94 -17.03 20.36
N GLU A 307 8.25 -16.82 20.39
CA GLU A 307 9.05 -16.57 19.21
C GLU A 307 10.14 -17.63 19.03
N SER A 308 10.63 -17.79 17.81
CA SER A 308 11.85 -18.55 17.52
C SER A 308 12.74 -17.79 16.54
N THR A 309 14.04 -17.99 16.67
CA THR A 309 15.05 -17.53 15.71
C THR A 309 15.93 -18.72 15.34
N VAL A 310 16.20 -18.93 14.05
CA VAL A 310 17.03 -20.04 13.55
C VAL A 310 18.30 -19.47 12.92
N GLY A 311 19.46 -19.80 13.51
CA GLY A 311 20.75 -19.37 13.00
C GLY A 311 20.98 -17.86 13.01
N GLU A 312 21.95 -17.42 12.22
CA GLU A 312 22.31 -16.01 12.08
C GLU A 312 21.44 -15.31 11.02
N PRO A 313 21.11 -14.02 11.20
CA PRO A 313 20.41 -13.25 10.17
C PRO A 313 21.26 -13.19 8.90
N GLY A 314 20.64 -13.35 7.73
CA GLY A 314 21.40 -13.45 6.47
C GLY A 314 21.64 -14.88 6.00
N ALA A 315 21.54 -15.88 6.88
CA ALA A 315 21.65 -17.28 6.49
C ALA A 315 20.35 -17.77 5.84
N SER A 316 20.46 -18.57 4.78
CA SER A 316 19.30 -19.34 4.28
C SER A 316 18.87 -20.32 5.36
N ALA A 317 17.63 -20.18 5.84
CA ALA A 317 17.01 -21.09 6.80
C ALA A 317 16.78 -22.49 6.20
#